data_AF-A0A542UCF6-F1
#
_entry.id   AF-A0A542UCF6-F1
#
_cell.length_a   1.000
_cell.length_b   1.000
_cell.length_c   1.000
_cell.angle_alpha   90.00
_cell.angle_beta   90.00
_cell.angle_gamma   90.00
#
_symmetry.space_group_name_H-M   'P 1'
#
loop_
_entity.id
_entity.type
_entity.pdbx_description
1 polymer ?
#
loop_
_entity_poly.entity_id
_entity_poly.type
_entity_poly.pdbx_seq_one_letter_code
_entity_poly.pdbx_strand_id
1 'polypeptide(L)'
;MGKRVSVRRLSEPGAAQEKFTDTVGVLTSWDGGVLMITRRDGRSVRIAESALVAGKVVPAAPARRRGPAASYEELARVCSRGWRPLETERLGEWELRASGGFTRRANSVLPLGDPGLPLDAALAAVRRWYGERGLPAYVQTATGAEGTQELLCAELERRGWVREVTAEVWTGALAPVADRAEGTGVALSRQADEAWLARYRRKGVSEVALRVLGGGPSVWFATVPGAGGEAPAAIGRCVVDGRWAGFAAVEVDPGRRRQGLATEVMAALARRALDEGASAAWLQVETDNEGARALYTALDFTPHFTYHHYREPDAATPEEQQEETGGSTDRHRGRPTKAPAGIQPPADRDTATGTPGGRSHATPPTDRQAEGHAQAAQGLGRTTGPGASAVGRWSHIAETVGRQDPGVGRDGGEEADDSGPVGS
;
A
#
# COMPACT_ATOMS: atom_id res chain seq x y z
N MET A 1 17.23 3.96 14.18
CA MET A 1 15.89 3.77 13.58
C MET A 1 15.87 4.25 12.14
N GLY A 2 14.87 3.87 11.34
CA GLY A 2 14.63 4.37 9.97
C GLY A 2 15.53 3.80 8.87
N LYS A 3 16.45 2.89 9.19
CA LYS A 3 17.33 2.23 8.21
C LYS A 3 16.73 0.90 7.78
N ARG A 4 16.91 0.54 6.50
CA ARG A 4 16.60 -0.80 6.01
C ARG A 4 17.65 -1.79 6.53
N VAL A 5 17.20 -2.86 7.16
CA VAL A 5 18.04 -3.87 7.79
C VAL A 5 17.68 -5.27 7.30
N SER A 6 18.67 -6.16 7.31
CA SER A 6 18.46 -7.61 7.24
C SER A 6 18.86 -8.20 8.57
N VAL A 7 17.92 -8.85 9.24
CA VAL A 7 18.06 -9.40 10.59
C VAL A 7 17.79 -10.90 10.57
N ARG A 8 18.74 -11.68 11.09
CA ARG A 8 18.60 -13.11 11.33
C ARG A 8 18.19 -13.35 12.78
N ARG A 9 17.13 -14.12 12.98
CA ARG A 9 16.68 -14.55 14.31
C ARG A 9 16.60 -16.06 14.45
N LEU A 10 16.75 -16.55 15.69
CA LEU A 10 16.39 -17.91 16.07
C LEU A 10 14.86 -18.06 16.07
N SER A 11 14.37 -19.17 15.51
CA SER A 11 12.97 -19.60 15.69
C SER A 11 12.78 -20.15 17.11
N GLU A 12 11.54 -20.19 17.61
CA GLU A 12 11.25 -20.52 19.01
C GLU A 12 11.97 -21.79 19.53
N PRO A 13 12.36 -21.81 20.82
CA PRO A 13 13.03 -22.95 21.43
C PRO A 13 12.07 -24.14 21.45
N GLY A 14 12.37 -25.21 20.72
CA GLY A 14 11.54 -26.43 20.70
C GLY A 14 11.58 -27.23 19.40
N ALA A 15 12.09 -26.66 18.29
CA ALA A 15 12.41 -27.45 17.11
C ALA A 15 13.75 -28.17 17.31
N ALA A 16 13.80 -29.47 17.03
CA ALA A 16 14.99 -30.33 17.17
C ALA A 16 16.23 -29.88 16.34
N GLN A 17 16.12 -28.78 15.59
CA GLN A 17 17.20 -28.06 14.92
C GLN A 17 16.96 -26.56 15.07
N GLU A 18 18.01 -25.81 15.42
CA GLU A 18 18.01 -24.34 15.40
C GLU A 18 17.64 -23.85 13.99
N LYS A 19 16.39 -23.42 13.80
CA LYS A 19 15.94 -22.85 12.53
C LYS A 19 16.15 -21.35 12.57
N PHE A 20 17.04 -20.84 11.72
CA PHE A 20 17.20 -19.40 11.53
C PHE A 20 16.18 -18.86 10.54
N THR A 21 15.59 -17.71 10.84
CA THR A 21 14.72 -16.96 9.92
C THR A 21 15.31 -15.59 9.66
N ASP A 22 15.42 -15.22 8.39
CA ASP A 22 15.84 -13.88 7.97
C ASP A 22 14.62 -12.96 7.77
N THR A 23 14.69 -11.74 8.30
CA THR A 23 13.68 -10.69 8.15
C THR A 23 14.33 -9.44 7.57
N VAL A 24 13.76 -8.91 6.49
CA VAL A 24 14.22 -7.69 5.84
C VAL A 24 13.13 -6.64 5.86
N GLY A 25 13.47 -5.42 6.27
CA GLY A 25 12.53 -4.30 6.35
C GLY A 25 13.21 -3.06 6.95
N VAL A 26 12.43 -2.04 7.27
CA VAL A 26 12.91 -0.83 7.97
C VAL A 26 12.80 -1.04 9.48
N LEU A 27 13.89 -0.81 10.21
CA LEU A 27 13.89 -0.84 11.67
C LEU A 27 13.15 0.39 12.21
N THR A 28 11.94 0.20 12.73
CA THR A 28 11.03 1.27 13.16
C THR A 28 11.12 1.58 14.65
N SER A 29 11.37 0.58 15.50
CA SER A 29 11.74 0.78 16.90
C SER A 29 12.77 -0.25 17.38
N TRP A 30 13.54 0.10 18.42
CA TRP A 30 14.34 -0.82 19.21
C TRP A 30 14.40 -0.28 20.64
N ASP A 31 13.53 -0.84 21.48
CA ASP A 31 13.35 -0.45 22.88
C ASP A 31 12.97 -1.69 23.70
N GLY A 32 13.18 -1.64 25.01
CA GLY A 32 12.74 -2.70 25.92
C GLY A 32 13.21 -4.12 25.56
N GLY A 33 14.38 -4.27 24.93
CA GLY A 33 14.90 -5.56 24.47
C GLY A 33 14.18 -6.13 23.25
N VAL A 34 13.50 -5.30 22.46
CA VAL A 34 12.71 -5.74 21.29
C VAL A 34 12.90 -4.81 20.10
N LEU A 35 13.08 -5.41 18.93
CA LEU A 35 13.19 -4.74 17.65
C LEU A 35 11.85 -4.85 16.91
N MET A 36 11.39 -3.73 16.33
CA MET A 36 10.27 -3.68 15.41
C MET A 36 10.77 -3.39 14.00
N ILE A 37 10.40 -4.25 13.04
CA ILE A 37 10.78 -4.12 11.64
C ILE A 37 9.52 -4.07 10.78
N THR A 38 9.29 -2.96 10.09
CA THR A 38 8.22 -2.84 9.08
C THR A 38 8.72 -3.33 7.73
N ARG A 39 8.09 -4.38 7.20
CA ARG A 39 8.42 -4.99 5.91
C ARG A 39 7.90 -4.14 4.75
N ARG A 40 8.34 -4.49 3.53
CA ARG A 40 7.91 -3.86 2.26
C ARG A 40 6.39 -3.92 2.01
N ASP A 41 5.72 -4.90 2.59
CA ASP A 41 4.25 -5.05 2.52
C ASP A 41 3.54 -4.30 3.66
N GLY A 42 4.28 -3.45 4.39
CA GLY A 42 3.82 -2.71 5.55
C GLY A 42 3.59 -3.54 6.81
N ARG A 43 3.80 -4.87 6.82
CA ARG A 43 3.64 -5.67 8.04
C ARG A 43 4.78 -5.39 9.03
N SER A 44 4.42 -5.08 10.26
CA SER A 44 5.35 -4.95 11.39
C SER A 44 5.71 -6.32 11.97
N VAL A 45 7.00 -6.57 12.18
CA VAL A 45 7.54 -7.80 12.78
C VAL A 45 8.27 -7.48 14.07
N ARG A 46 7.84 -8.12 15.15
CA ARG A 46 8.46 -8.07 16.48
C ARG A 46 9.56 -9.13 16.60
N ILE A 47 10.75 -8.73 17.03
CA ILE A 47 11.91 -9.62 17.24
C ILE A 47 12.49 -9.32 18.62
N ALA A 48 12.47 -10.31 19.51
CA ALA A 48 13.17 -10.20 20.80
C ALA A 48 14.69 -10.08 20.55
N GLU A 49 15.36 -9.16 21.23
CA GLU A 49 16.80 -8.96 21.13
C GLU A 49 17.58 -10.22 21.52
N SER A 50 17.06 -10.99 22.49
CA SER A 50 17.61 -12.30 22.87
C SER A 50 17.57 -13.36 21.76
N ALA A 51 16.69 -13.19 20.76
CA ALA A 51 16.59 -14.08 19.60
C ALA A 51 17.40 -13.57 18.39
N LEU A 52 17.99 -12.37 18.47
CA LEU A 52 18.77 -11.77 17.39
C LEU A 52 20.14 -12.45 17.28
N VAL A 53 20.45 -12.96 16.10
CA VAL A 53 21.71 -13.70 15.85
C VAL A 53 22.69 -12.85 15.05
N ALA A 54 22.18 -12.15 14.04
CA ALA A 54 22.96 -11.24 13.22
C ALA A 54 22.05 -10.15 12.63
N GLY A 55 22.62 -8.96 12.41
CA GLY A 55 21.94 -7.86 11.74
C GLY A 55 22.92 -7.08 10.88
N LYS A 56 22.47 -6.60 9.73
CA LYS A 56 23.21 -5.63 8.93
C LYS A 56 22.28 -4.60 8.33
N VAL A 57 22.76 -3.37 8.23
CA VAL A 57 22.14 -2.34 7.39
C VAL A 57 22.31 -2.77 5.93
N VAL A 58 21.23 -2.72 5.18
CA VAL A 58 21.23 -3.00 3.73
C VAL A 58 20.85 -1.73 2.99
N PRO A 59 21.30 -1.54 1.74
CA PRO A 59 20.86 -0.42 0.92
C PRO A 59 19.33 -0.37 0.85
N ALA A 60 18.77 0.83 0.61
CA ALA A 60 17.38 0.97 0.21
C ALA A 60 17.07 -0.02 -0.92
N ALA A 61 15.83 -0.52 -0.97
CA ALA A 61 15.47 -1.49 -2.01
C ALA A 61 15.84 -0.88 -3.37
N PRO A 62 16.75 -1.50 -4.16
CA PRO A 62 17.24 -0.88 -5.36
C PRO A 62 16.08 -0.67 -6.33
N ALA A 63 15.97 0.53 -6.89
CA ALA A 63 15.07 0.81 -8.01
C ALA A 63 15.44 -0.18 -9.13
N ARG A 64 14.61 -1.21 -9.36
CA ARG A 64 14.84 -2.17 -10.44
C ARG A 64 14.86 -1.37 -11.75
N ARG A 65 16.00 -1.36 -12.44
CA ARG A 65 16.27 -0.62 -13.69
C ARG A 65 15.50 -1.16 -14.91
N ARG A 66 14.19 -1.37 -14.78
CA ARG A 66 13.28 -1.67 -15.90
C ARG A 66 12.02 -0.85 -15.69
N GLY A 67 12.07 0.41 -16.07
CA GLY A 67 10.94 1.32 -16.00
C GLY A 67 11.36 2.78 -15.93
N PRO A 68 10.41 3.70 -16.07
CA PRO A 68 10.65 5.13 -15.89
C PRO A 68 11.19 5.41 -14.47
N ALA A 69 12.30 6.16 -14.39
CA ALA A 69 12.81 6.61 -13.09
C ALA A 69 11.85 7.65 -12.49
N ALA A 70 11.48 7.44 -11.22
CA ALA A 70 10.59 8.30 -10.45
C ALA A 70 10.83 8.11 -8.95
N SER A 71 10.74 9.19 -8.17
CA SER A 71 10.72 9.11 -6.71
C SER A 71 9.33 8.70 -6.19
N TYR A 72 9.25 8.24 -4.94
CA TYR A 72 7.97 8.03 -4.27
C TYR A 72 7.12 9.31 -4.28
N GLU A 73 7.73 10.44 -3.94
CA GLU A 73 7.05 11.73 -3.79
C GLU A 73 6.46 12.23 -5.11
N GLU A 74 7.21 12.10 -6.22
CA GLU A 74 6.73 12.41 -7.56
C GLU A 74 5.48 11.58 -7.91
N LEU A 75 5.57 10.26 -7.77
CA LEU A 75 4.47 9.35 -8.09
C LEU A 75 3.27 9.55 -7.16
N ALA A 76 3.49 9.79 -5.87
CA ALA A 76 2.41 10.05 -4.92
C ALA A 76 1.58 11.28 -5.34
N ARG A 77 2.24 12.37 -5.77
CA ARG A 77 1.58 13.58 -6.27
C ARG A 77 0.85 13.34 -7.59
N VAL A 78 1.50 12.68 -8.55
CA VAL A 78 0.88 12.35 -9.85
C VAL A 78 -0.35 11.46 -9.65
N CYS A 79 -0.25 10.44 -8.80
CA CYS A 79 -1.36 9.57 -8.43
C CYS A 79 -2.53 10.35 -7.80
N SER A 80 -2.23 11.32 -6.92
CA SER A 80 -3.25 12.20 -6.30
C SER A 80 -3.99 13.02 -7.38
N ARG A 81 -3.26 13.64 -8.32
CA ARG A 81 -3.87 14.39 -9.43
C ARG A 81 -4.65 13.52 -10.41
N GLY A 82 -4.29 12.24 -10.54
CA GLY A 82 -5.05 11.25 -11.31
C GLY A 82 -6.43 10.91 -10.73
N TRP A 83 -6.65 11.20 -9.44
CA TRP A 83 -7.92 11.09 -8.73
C TRP A 83 -8.22 12.42 -8.03
N ARG A 84 -8.33 13.49 -8.82
CA ARG A 84 -8.37 14.86 -8.29
C ARG A 84 -9.46 15.00 -7.21
N PRO A 85 -9.10 15.33 -5.96
CA PRO A 85 -10.07 15.54 -4.90
C PRO A 85 -10.93 16.78 -5.17
N LEU A 86 -12.16 16.80 -4.62
CA LEU A 86 -13.08 17.93 -4.76
C LEU A 86 -12.75 19.05 -3.78
N GLU A 87 -12.21 18.69 -2.63
CA GLU A 87 -11.80 19.60 -1.59
C GLU A 87 -10.42 19.19 -1.06
N THR A 88 -9.57 20.20 -0.82
CA THR A 88 -8.22 20.03 -0.31
C THR A 88 -7.89 21.09 0.73
N GLU A 89 -7.17 20.70 1.78
CA GLU A 89 -6.59 21.62 2.75
C GLU A 89 -5.15 21.22 3.06
N ARG A 90 -4.32 22.19 3.45
CA ARG A 90 -2.93 21.96 3.84
C ARG A 90 -2.80 21.96 5.35
N LEU A 91 -2.15 20.93 5.88
CA LEU A 91 -1.69 20.86 7.27
C LEU A 91 -0.18 20.74 7.24
N GLY A 92 0.50 21.88 7.30
CA GLY A 92 1.93 21.94 6.94
C GLY A 92 2.15 21.41 5.53
N GLU A 93 3.01 20.40 5.40
CA GLU A 93 3.29 19.74 4.13
C GLU A 93 2.27 18.63 3.76
N TRP A 94 1.40 18.23 4.69
CA TRP A 94 0.36 17.25 4.41
C TRP A 94 -0.78 17.85 3.58
N GLU A 95 -1.37 17.03 2.72
CA GLU A 95 -2.57 17.37 1.96
C GLU A 95 -3.76 16.57 2.49
N LEU A 96 -4.74 17.26 3.07
CA LEU A 96 -6.02 16.70 3.47
C LEU A 96 -6.92 16.72 2.23
N ARG A 97 -7.60 15.61 1.94
CA ARG A 97 -8.38 15.44 0.69
C ARG A 97 -9.75 14.85 1.00
N ALA A 98 -10.81 15.48 0.48
CA ALA A 98 -12.18 15.03 0.61
C ALA A 98 -12.94 15.13 -0.72
N SER A 99 -13.77 14.12 -0.96
CA SER A 99 -14.67 13.95 -2.10
C SER A 99 -15.84 13.06 -1.68
N GLY A 100 -16.54 13.42 -0.59
CA GLY A 100 -17.77 12.74 -0.14
C GLY A 100 -17.67 11.23 0.04
N GLY A 101 -16.50 10.71 0.45
CA GLY A 101 -16.23 9.27 0.62
C GLY A 101 -15.88 8.52 -0.67
N PHE A 102 -16.01 9.14 -1.85
CA PHE A 102 -15.68 8.56 -3.14
C PHE A 102 -14.41 9.19 -3.74
N THR A 103 -13.32 8.46 -3.95
CA THR A 103 -12.89 7.16 -3.42
C THR A 103 -11.86 7.40 -2.31
N ARG A 104 -11.40 6.37 -1.57
CA ARG A 104 -10.34 6.52 -0.54
C ARG A 104 -9.09 7.26 -1.08
N ARG A 105 -8.74 7.07 -2.36
CA ARG A 105 -7.62 7.78 -3.03
C ARG A 105 -7.79 9.31 -3.07
N ALA A 106 -9.03 9.79 -3.09
CA ALA A 106 -9.39 11.21 -3.07
C ALA A 106 -10.02 11.63 -1.72
N ASN A 107 -10.12 10.70 -0.76
CA ASN A 107 -10.72 10.86 0.57
C ASN A 107 -9.78 10.29 1.64
N SER A 108 -8.54 10.78 1.66
CA SER A 108 -7.55 10.43 2.67
C SER A 108 -6.45 11.48 2.67
N VAL A 109 -5.82 11.68 3.82
CA VAL A 109 -4.61 12.50 3.94
C VAL A 109 -3.51 11.89 3.08
N LEU A 110 -2.83 12.73 2.31
CA LEU A 110 -1.56 12.42 1.66
C LEU A 110 -0.43 13.07 2.46
N PRO A 111 0.24 12.33 3.35
CA PRO A 111 1.15 12.90 4.35
C PRO A 111 2.57 13.09 3.79
N LEU A 112 2.74 13.82 2.70
CA LEU A 112 4.08 14.12 2.19
C LEU A 112 4.74 15.17 3.09
N GLY A 113 5.96 14.91 3.56
CA GLY A 113 6.70 15.87 4.40
C GLY A 113 6.18 16.02 5.84
N ASP A 114 6.52 17.15 6.45
CA ASP A 114 6.23 17.47 7.85
C ASP A 114 4.85 18.17 8.01
N PRO A 115 3.94 17.69 8.88
CA PRO A 115 2.69 18.39 9.16
C PRO A 115 2.86 19.73 9.91
N GLY A 116 4.08 20.06 10.36
CA GLY A 116 4.37 21.29 11.12
C GLY A 116 3.89 21.25 12.57
N LEU A 117 3.46 20.09 13.04
CA LEU A 117 2.95 19.84 14.39
C LEU A 117 3.42 18.45 14.86
N PRO A 118 3.51 18.22 16.19
CA PRO A 118 3.65 16.87 16.72
C PRO A 118 2.56 15.94 16.18
N LEU A 119 2.92 14.69 15.87
CA LEU A 119 2.03 13.75 15.17
C LEU A 119 0.65 13.61 15.83
N ASP A 120 0.57 13.57 17.15
CA ASP A 120 -0.72 13.46 17.87
C ASP A 120 -1.63 14.68 17.63
N ALA A 121 -1.05 15.88 17.62
CA ALA A 121 -1.79 17.11 17.32
C ALA A 121 -2.21 17.15 15.84
N ALA A 122 -1.34 16.70 14.92
CA ALA A 122 -1.66 16.60 13.51
C ALA A 122 -2.83 15.62 13.26
N LEU A 123 -2.79 14.44 13.88
CA LEU A 123 -3.88 13.45 13.76
C LEU A 123 -5.18 13.95 14.40
N ALA A 124 -5.13 14.72 15.49
CA ALA A 124 -6.33 15.36 16.06
C ALA A 124 -6.94 16.39 15.10
N ALA A 125 -6.12 17.22 14.45
CA ALA A 125 -6.58 18.17 13.44
C ALA A 125 -7.21 17.46 12.23
N VAL A 126 -6.58 16.37 11.77
CA VAL A 126 -7.12 15.51 10.70
C VAL A 126 -8.50 14.97 11.07
N ARG A 127 -8.67 14.39 12.27
CA ARG A 127 -9.97 13.85 12.71
C ARG A 127 -11.05 14.93 12.76
N ARG A 128 -10.74 16.12 13.27
CA ARG A 128 -11.68 17.24 13.28
C ARG A 128 -12.12 17.61 11.86
N TRP A 129 -11.16 17.75 10.94
CA TRP A 129 -11.43 18.15 9.56
C TRP A 129 -12.33 17.15 8.83
N TYR A 130 -12.09 15.84 8.98
CA TYR A 130 -12.98 14.82 8.41
C TYR A 130 -14.34 14.76 9.13
N GLY A 131 -14.36 14.92 10.45
CA GLY A 131 -15.58 14.90 11.27
C GLY A 131 -16.55 16.04 10.94
N GLU A 132 -16.07 17.25 10.68
CA GLU A 132 -16.88 18.38 10.20
C GLU A 132 -17.60 18.09 8.87
N ARG A 133 -17.09 17.11 8.11
CA ARG A 133 -17.65 16.66 6.82
C ARG A 133 -18.47 15.38 6.96
N GLY A 134 -18.64 14.85 8.17
CA GLY A 134 -19.30 13.56 8.41
C GLY A 134 -18.57 12.38 7.76
N LEU A 135 -17.26 12.49 7.57
CA LEU A 135 -16.43 11.47 6.94
C LEU A 135 -15.50 10.83 7.98
N PRO A 136 -15.19 9.53 7.87
CA PRO A 136 -14.11 8.93 8.64
C PRO A 136 -12.75 9.44 8.15
N ALA A 137 -11.83 9.70 9.07
CA ALA A 137 -10.46 10.04 8.74
C ALA A 137 -9.67 8.84 8.23
N TYR A 138 -8.96 9.05 7.12
CA TYR A 138 -7.99 8.10 6.58
C TYR A 138 -6.65 8.77 6.34
N VAL A 139 -5.56 8.05 6.56
CA VAL A 139 -4.20 8.45 6.15
C VAL A 139 -3.67 7.45 5.13
N GLN A 140 -3.28 7.93 3.95
CA GLN A 140 -2.69 7.14 2.89
C GLN A 140 -1.16 7.15 2.99
N THR A 141 -0.60 6.15 3.67
CA THR A 141 0.87 6.00 3.81
C THR A 141 1.45 5.06 2.76
N ALA A 142 2.78 5.07 2.58
CA ALA A 142 3.47 4.17 1.67
C ALA A 142 4.65 3.45 2.33
N THR A 143 5.02 2.29 1.79
CA THR A 143 6.19 1.50 2.18
C THR A 143 6.88 0.89 0.96
N GLY A 144 8.12 0.44 1.14
CA GLY A 144 8.76 -0.45 0.18
C GLY A 144 9.57 0.21 -0.93
N ALA A 145 9.81 1.52 -0.85
CA ALA A 145 10.69 2.26 -1.75
C ALA A 145 11.51 3.30 -0.98
N GLU A 146 12.49 3.92 -1.64
CA GLU A 146 13.23 5.01 -1.03
C GLU A 146 12.31 6.22 -0.78
N GLY A 147 12.41 6.83 0.40
CA GLY A 147 11.57 7.96 0.81
C GLY A 147 10.16 7.58 1.28
N THR A 148 9.83 6.29 1.38
CA THR A 148 8.54 5.86 1.92
C THR A 148 8.49 5.94 3.46
N GLN A 149 7.32 5.65 4.02
CA GLN A 149 6.85 6.16 5.30
C GLN A 149 6.69 5.06 6.35
N GLU A 150 7.57 4.07 6.36
CA GLU A 150 7.53 2.93 7.28
C GLU A 150 7.42 3.35 8.76
N LEU A 151 8.09 4.42 9.15
CA LEU A 151 8.00 4.97 10.52
C LEU A 151 6.59 5.51 10.82
N LEU A 152 5.99 6.25 9.90
CA LEU A 152 4.62 6.76 10.07
C LEU A 152 3.60 5.61 10.11
N CYS A 153 3.77 4.58 9.29
CA CYS A 153 2.94 3.36 9.37
C CYS A 153 2.97 2.75 10.78
N ALA A 154 4.18 2.58 11.35
CA ALA A 154 4.33 2.04 12.70
C ALA A 154 3.70 2.94 13.76
N GLU A 155 3.85 4.26 13.64
CA GLU A 155 3.27 5.22 14.58
C GLU A 155 1.73 5.30 14.52
N LEU A 156 1.14 5.08 13.33
CA LEU A 156 -0.30 4.95 13.16
C LEU A 156 -0.81 3.65 13.83
N GLU A 157 -0.15 2.51 13.58
CA GLU A 157 -0.49 1.23 14.20
C GLU A 157 -0.43 1.31 15.73
N ARG A 158 0.61 1.96 16.29
CA ARG A 158 0.76 2.17 17.74
C ARG A 158 -0.39 2.99 18.34
N ARG A 159 -1.04 3.83 17.55
CA ARG A 159 -2.19 4.66 17.94
C ARG A 159 -3.54 4.02 17.62
N GLY A 160 -3.54 2.72 17.27
CA GLY A 160 -4.77 1.97 16.99
C GLY A 160 -5.39 2.27 15.63
N TRP A 161 -4.71 2.98 14.74
CA TRP A 161 -5.20 3.15 13.36
C TRP A 161 -5.15 1.80 12.64
N VAL A 162 -6.23 1.46 11.95
CA VAL A 162 -6.40 0.15 11.33
C VAL A 162 -6.13 0.25 9.84
N ARG A 163 -5.20 -0.57 9.35
CA ARG A 163 -4.94 -0.70 7.92
C ARG A 163 -6.04 -1.53 7.25
N GLU A 164 -6.94 -0.87 6.54
CA GLU A 164 -8.06 -1.55 5.86
C GLU A 164 -7.72 -2.03 4.44
N VAL A 165 -6.95 -1.23 3.69
CA VAL A 165 -6.69 -1.49 2.27
C VAL A 165 -5.21 -1.34 2.00
N THR A 166 -4.66 -2.31 1.26
CA THR A 166 -3.28 -2.27 0.74
C THR A 166 -3.29 -2.46 -0.77
N ALA A 167 -2.56 -1.60 -1.45
CA ALA A 167 -2.41 -1.64 -2.90
C ALA A 167 -0.98 -1.27 -3.30
N GLU A 168 -0.62 -1.61 -4.52
CA GLU A 168 0.68 -1.31 -5.10
C GLU A 168 0.53 -0.26 -6.21
N VAL A 169 1.47 0.67 -6.28
CA VAL A 169 1.68 1.49 -7.48
C VAL A 169 2.65 0.74 -8.39
N TRP A 170 2.23 0.51 -9.63
CA TRP A 170 3.05 -0.12 -10.66
C TRP A 170 3.39 0.90 -11.74
N THR A 171 4.59 0.78 -12.32
CA THR A 171 5.06 1.66 -13.39
C THR A 171 5.59 0.87 -14.57
N GLY A 172 5.51 1.46 -15.77
CA GLY A 172 5.96 0.86 -17.02
C GLY A 172 6.27 1.93 -18.07
N ALA A 173 7.02 1.55 -19.10
CA ALA A 173 7.18 2.42 -20.28
C ALA A 173 5.87 2.44 -21.08
N LEU A 174 5.46 3.60 -21.58
CA LEU A 174 4.15 3.75 -22.22
C LEU A 174 4.12 3.20 -23.65
N ALA A 175 5.19 3.42 -24.43
CA ALA A 175 5.26 2.96 -25.83
C ALA A 175 5.08 1.44 -25.97
N PRO A 176 5.75 0.58 -25.18
CA PRO A 176 5.50 -0.86 -25.24
C PRO A 176 4.06 -1.26 -24.92
N VAL A 177 3.30 -0.48 -24.15
CA VAL A 177 1.88 -0.74 -23.86
C VAL A 177 1.02 -0.41 -25.08
N ALA A 178 1.30 0.71 -25.75
CA ALA A 178 0.65 1.08 -27.00
C ALA A 178 0.89 0.03 -28.10
N ASP A 179 2.09 -0.53 -28.19
CA ASP A 179 2.47 -1.49 -29.23
C ASP A 179 1.90 -2.91 -29.00
N ARG A 180 1.20 -3.18 -27.88
CA ARG A 180 0.69 -4.53 -27.59
C ARG A 180 -0.50 -4.95 -28.43
N ALA A 181 -1.27 -3.99 -28.93
CA ALA A 181 -2.48 -4.24 -29.70
C ALA A 181 -2.88 -2.99 -30.49
N GLU A 182 -3.62 -3.18 -31.58
CA GLU A 182 -4.09 -2.07 -32.45
C GLU A 182 -5.13 -1.17 -31.78
N GLY A 183 -5.77 -1.61 -30.68
CA GLY A 183 -6.88 -0.90 -30.02
C GLY A 183 -8.16 -0.98 -30.83
N THR A 184 -8.35 -2.08 -31.56
CA THR A 184 -9.44 -2.23 -32.52
C THR A 184 -10.78 -2.26 -31.79
N GLY A 185 -11.74 -1.46 -32.26
CA GLY A 185 -13.07 -1.41 -31.67
C GLY A 185 -13.15 -0.70 -30.33
N VAL A 186 -12.09 0.02 -29.92
CA VAL A 186 -12.11 0.88 -28.73
C VAL A 186 -12.52 2.30 -29.13
N ALA A 187 -13.64 2.78 -28.61
CA ALA A 187 -14.04 4.18 -28.71
C ALA A 187 -13.45 4.99 -27.55
N LEU A 188 -12.84 6.13 -27.85
CA LEU A 188 -12.29 7.05 -26.85
C LEU A 188 -13.19 8.28 -26.69
N SER A 189 -13.39 8.72 -25.45
CA SER A 189 -14.23 9.88 -25.11
C SER A 189 -13.61 10.69 -23.98
N ARG A 190 -13.95 11.98 -23.92
CA ARG A 190 -13.64 12.87 -22.78
C ARG A 190 -14.64 12.75 -21.64
N GLN A 191 -15.75 12.03 -21.84
CA GLN A 191 -16.83 11.89 -20.88
C GLN A 191 -17.08 10.41 -20.57
N ALA A 192 -17.36 10.11 -19.30
CA ALA A 192 -17.93 8.84 -18.89
C ALA A 192 -19.44 8.90 -19.18
N ASP A 193 -19.84 8.43 -20.36
CA ASP A 193 -21.24 8.39 -20.75
C ASP A 193 -22.02 7.29 -19.99
N GLU A 194 -23.33 7.27 -20.17
CA GLU A 194 -24.22 6.33 -19.52
C GLU A 194 -23.83 4.87 -19.79
N ALA A 195 -23.38 4.55 -21.02
CA ALA A 195 -22.94 3.22 -21.39
C ALA A 195 -21.68 2.82 -20.62
N TRP A 196 -20.66 3.68 -20.55
CA TRP A 196 -19.44 3.45 -19.78
C TRP A 196 -19.77 3.22 -18.29
N LEU A 197 -20.64 4.06 -17.74
CA LEU A 197 -21.10 3.96 -16.34
C LEU A 197 -21.89 2.68 -16.06
N ALA A 198 -22.65 2.17 -17.03
CA ALA A 198 -23.39 0.92 -16.89
C ALA A 198 -22.46 -0.31 -16.68
N ARG A 199 -21.20 -0.26 -17.17
CA ARG A 199 -20.19 -1.28 -16.88
C ARG A 199 -19.41 -1.03 -15.60
N TYR A 200 -19.26 0.23 -15.19
CA TYR A 200 -18.48 0.60 -14.01
C TYR A 200 -19.14 0.06 -12.73
N ARG A 201 -18.58 -1.01 -12.16
CA ARG A 201 -19.25 -1.81 -11.12
C ARG A 201 -19.34 -1.14 -9.74
N ARG A 202 -18.82 0.07 -9.59
CA ARG A 202 -18.91 0.82 -8.34
C ARG A 202 -20.32 1.42 -8.24
N LYS A 203 -21.21 0.72 -7.52
CA LYS A 203 -22.63 1.06 -7.33
C LYS A 203 -22.84 2.55 -6.97
N GLY A 204 -23.89 3.15 -7.52
CA GLY A 204 -24.39 4.47 -7.12
C GLY A 204 -23.41 5.58 -7.44
N VAL A 205 -23.15 5.82 -8.73
CA VAL A 205 -22.29 6.92 -9.18
C VAL A 205 -22.98 8.24 -8.88
N SER A 206 -22.77 8.75 -7.66
CA SER A 206 -23.22 10.05 -7.24
C SER A 206 -22.59 11.14 -8.10
N GLU A 207 -23.16 12.35 -8.07
CA GLU A 207 -22.56 13.52 -8.73
C GLU A 207 -21.09 13.72 -8.31
N VAL A 208 -20.77 13.47 -7.04
CA VAL A 208 -19.40 13.47 -6.51
C VAL A 208 -18.51 12.46 -7.25
N ALA A 209 -18.99 11.25 -7.47
CA ALA A 209 -18.24 10.22 -8.18
C ALA A 209 -17.97 10.59 -9.65
N LEU A 210 -18.96 11.17 -10.34
CA LEU A 210 -18.78 11.67 -11.72
C LEU A 210 -17.73 12.78 -11.78
N ARG A 211 -17.76 13.74 -10.85
CA ARG A 211 -16.79 14.83 -10.79
C ARG A 211 -15.37 14.33 -10.53
N VAL A 212 -15.20 13.32 -9.68
CA VAL A 212 -13.89 12.69 -9.43
C VAL A 212 -13.43 11.87 -10.63
N LEU A 213 -14.31 11.10 -11.27
CA LEU A 213 -13.99 10.31 -12.47
C LEU A 213 -13.55 11.22 -13.62
N GLY A 214 -14.28 12.30 -13.88
CA GLY A 214 -13.94 13.30 -14.89
C GLY A 214 -12.82 14.27 -14.49
N GLY A 215 -12.33 14.21 -13.24
CA GLY A 215 -11.34 15.11 -12.70
C GLY A 215 -9.90 14.67 -12.97
N GLY A 216 -9.06 15.62 -13.40
CA GLY A 216 -7.63 15.43 -13.65
C GLY A 216 -7.12 16.41 -14.71
N PRO A 217 -5.81 16.46 -14.99
CA PRO A 217 -5.25 17.38 -15.98
C PRO A 217 -5.75 17.11 -17.41
N SER A 218 -5.77 15.84 -17.84
CA SER A 218 -6.36 15.39 -19.10
C SER A 218 -6.93 13.99 -18.94
N VAL A 219 -8.26 13.83 -19.04
CA VAL A 219 -8.95 12.56 -18.78
C VAL A 219 -9.49 11.97 -20.08
N TRP A 220 -9.31 10.65 -20.22
CA TRP A 220 -9.85 9.85 -21.31
C TRP A 220 -10.57 8.62 -20.77
N PHE A 221 -11.69 8.29 -21.40
CA PHE A 221 -12.46 7.08 -21.19
C PHE A 221 -12.39 6.23 -22.46
N ALA A 222 -12.20 4.94 -22.29
CA ALA A 222 -12.24 3.95 -23.35
C ALA A 222 -13.42 3.02 -23.16
N THR A 223 -14.09 2.68 -24.27
CA THR A 223 -15.24 1.79 -24.31
C THR A 223 -15.08 0.81 -25.47
N VAL A 224 -15.16 -0.49 -25.18
CA VAL A 224 -15.42 -1.52 -26.19
C VAL A 224 -16.92 -1.80 -26.16
N PRO A 225 -17.68 -1.54 -27.24
CA PRO A 225 -19.12 -1.77 -27.26
C PRO A 225 -19.53 -3.20 -26.89
N GLY A 226 -20.68 -3.32 -26.22
CA GLY A 226 -21.34 -4.61 -25.97
C GLY A 226 -22.03 -5.15 -27.23
N ALA A 227 -22.46 -6.41 -27.20
CA ALA A 227 -23.30 -6.94 -28.26
C ALA A 227 -24.75 -6.46 -28.08
N GLY A 228 -25.45 -6.12 -29.15
CA GLY A 228 -26.90 -5.90 -29.12
C GLY A 228 -27.41 -4.83 -28.15
N GLY A 229 -26.61 -3.81 -27.82
CA GLY A 229 -26.98 -2.75 -26.88
C GLY A 229 -26.78 -3.10 -25.39
N GLU A 230 -26.16 -4.25 -25.09
CA GLU A 230 -25.72 -4.59 -23.74
C GLU A 230 -24.65 -3.63 -23.21
N ALA A 231 -24.43 -3.64 -21.89
CA ALA A 231 -23.36 -2.88 -21.27
C ALA A 231 -22.01 -3.15 -21.95
N PRO A 232 -21.12 -2.15 -22.11
CA PRO A 232 -19.86 -2.28 -22.83
C PRO A 232 -19.06 -3.53 -22.49
N ALA A 233 -18.54 -4.26 -23.48
CA ALA A 233 -17.76 -5.47 -23.25
C ALA A 233 -16.47 -5.20 -22.44
N ALA A 234 -15.90 -4.01 -22.55
CA ALA A 234 -14.82 -3.53 -21.70
C ALA A 234 -14.82 -2.00 -21.59
N ILE A 235 -14.26 -1.50 -20.50
CA ILE A 235 -14.05 -0.07 -20.26
C ILE A 235 -12.65 0.18 -19.69
N GLY A 236 -12.19 1.42 -19.80
CA GLY A 236 -10.98 1.90 -19.13
C GLY A 236 -11.01 3.42 -18.94
N ARG A 237 -10.17 3.91 -18.03
CA ARG A 237 -9.91 5.33 -17.79
C ARG A 237 -8.41 5.59 -17.81
N CYS A 238 -8.01 6.68 -18.46
CA CYS A 238 -6.63 7.19 -18.45
C CYS A 238 -6.61 8.65 -18.04
N VAL A 239 -5.61 9.04 -17.24
CA VAL A 239 -5.31 10.45 -16.96
C VAL A 239 -3.89 10.77 -17.40
N VAL A 240 -3.73 11.75 -18.28
CA VAL A 240 -2.43 12.24 -18.73
C VAL A 240 -2.05 13.46 -17.90
N ASP A 241 -0.84 13.43 -17.32
CA ASP A 241 -0.26 14.48 -16.49
C ASP A 241 1.24 14.61 -16.80
N GLY A 242 1.57 15.54 -17.70
CA GLY A 242 2.92 15.68 -18.23
C GLY A 242 3.41 14.38 -18.84
N ARG A 243 4.55 13.86 -18.33
CA ARG A 243 5.15 12.62 -18.84
C ARG A 243 4.39 11.34 -18.46
N TRP A 244 3.39 11.42 -17.59
CA TRP A 244 2.75 10.26 -16.98
C TRP A 244 1.34 10.00 -17.52
N ALA A 245 1.02 8.73 -17.77
CA ALA A 245 -0.31 8.22 -18.08
C ALA A 245 -0.78 7.29 -16.96
N GLY A 246 -1.84 7.67 -16.25
CA GLY A 246 -2.42 6.91 -15.15
C GLY A 246 -3.61 6.07 -15.59
N PHE A 247 -3.50 4.74 -15.51
CA PHE A 247 -4.59 3.83 -15.88
C PHE A 247 -5.42 3.42 -14.66
N ALA A 248 -6.74 3.47 -14.82
CA ALA A 248 -7.70 3.15 -13.79
C ALA A 248 -9.00 2.60 -14.39
N ALA A 249 -9.87 2.03 -13.55
CA ALA A 249 -11.20 1.56 -13.93
C ALA A 249 -11.21 0.68 -15.19
N VAL A 250 -10.17 -0.17 -15.34
CA VAL A 250 -10.09 -1.15 -16.43
C VAL A 250 -10.95 -2.34 -16.04
N GLU A 251 -12.10 -2.48 -16.71
CA GLU A 251 -13.05 -3.55 -16.42
C GLU A 251 -13.45 -4.26 -17.71
N VAL A 252 -13.57 -5.58 -17.64
CA VAL A 252 -14.00 -6.44 -18.75
C VAL A 252 -15.18 -7.28 -18.30
N ASP A 253 -16.15 -7.43 -19.20
CA ASP A 253 -17.27 -8.33 -19.02
C ASP A 253 -16.80 -9.73 -18.57
N PRO A 254 -17.31 -10.27 -17.45
CA PRO A 254 -16.95 -11.60 -16.97
C PRO A 254 -17.02 -12.70 -18.03
N GLY A 255 -18.04 -12.72 -18.89
CA GLY A 255 -18.23 -13.68 -19.97
C GLY A 255 -17.33 -13.45 -21.19
N ARG A 256 -16.67 -12.29 -21.28
CA ARG A 256 -15.75 -11.91 -22.36
C ARG A 256 -14.29 -11.80 -21.91
N ARG A 257 -13.97 -12.23 -20.69
CA ARG A 257 -12.59 -12.23 -20.17
C ARG A 257 -11.69 -13.18 -20.98
N ARG A 258 -10.39 -12.90 -20.91
CA ARG A 258 -9.32 -13.66 -21.61
C ARG A 258 -9.43 -13.63 -23.14
N GLN A 259 -10.15 -12.67 -23.71
CA GLN A 259 -10.23 -12.40 -25.15
C GLN A 259 -9.37 -11.19 -25.59
N GLY A 260 -8.43 -10.75 -24.74
CA GLY A 260 -7.55 -9.60 -25.05
C GLY A 260 -8.17 -8.21 -24.88
N LEU A 261 -9.47 -8.08 -24.55
CA LEU A 261 -10.16 -6.79 -24.50
C LEU A 261 -9.52 -5.74 -23.57
N ALA A 262 -8.99 -6.15 -22.42
CA ALA A 262 -8.26 -5.22 -21.54
C ALA A 262 -6.96 -4.70 -22.20
N THR A 263 -6.27 -5.55 -22.95
CA THR A 263 -5.06 -5.17 -23.70
C THR A 263 -5.39 -4.17 -24.80
N GLU A 264 -6.48 -4.39 -25.54
CA GLU A 264 -6.96 -3.43 -26.56
C GLU A 264 -7.27 -2.06 -25.94
N VAL A 265 -8.01 -2.05 -24.82
CA VAL A 265 -8.34 -0.82 -24.06
C VAL A 265 -7.07 -0.10 -23.61
N MET A 266 -6.12 -0.83 -22.99
CA MET A 266 -4.87 -0.25 -22.50
C MET A 266 -4.03 0.32 -23.65
N ALA A 267 -3.94 -0.39 -24.79
CA ALA A 267 -3.17 0.05 -25.94
C ALA A 267 -3.77 1.31 -26.59
N ALA A 268 -5.11 1.38 -26.73
CA ALA A 268 -5.79 2.56 -27.28
C ALA A 268 -5.58 3.80 -26.40
N LEU A 269 -5.73 3.65 -25.08
CA LEU A 269 -5.48 4.72 -24.12
C LEU A 269 -3.99 5.11 -24.08
N ALA A 270 -3.06 4.15 -24.22
CA ALA A 270 -1.64 4.42 -24.25
C ALA A 270 -1.22 5.22 -25.50
N ARG A 271 -1.72 4.87 -26.69
CA ARG A 271 -1.53 5.68 -27.91
C ARG A 271 -2.01 7.11 -27.73
N ARG A 272 -3.24 7.26 -27.22
CA ARG A 272 -3.80 8.60 -26.98
C ARG A 272 -2.97 9.41 -25.98
N ALA A 273 -2.39 8.77 -24.98
CA ALA A 273 -1.51 9.43 -24.02
C ALA A 273 -0.14 9.78 -24.62
N LEU A 274 0.42 8.95 -25.52
CA LEU A 274 1.63 9.28 -26.28
C LEU A 274 1.41 10.52 -27.17
N ASP A 275 0.25 10.62 -27.83
CA ASP A 275 -0.14 11.79 -28.62
C ASP A 275 -0.21 13.09 -27.79
N GLU A 276 -0.43 12.95 -26.47
CA GLU A 276 -0.45 14.07 -25.50
C GLU A 276 0.90 14.28 -24.81
N GLY A 277 1.96 13.60 -25.25
CA GLY A 277 3.33 13.79 -24.76
C GLY A 277 3.71 12.96 -23.54
N ALA A 278 2.86 12.02 -23.11
CA ALA A 278 3.26 11.07 -22.08
C ALA A 278 4.31 10.08 -22.60
N SER A 279 5.10 9.53 -21.70
CA SER A 279 6.17 8.56 -22.00
C SER A 279 6.22 7.39 -21.01
N ALA A 280 5.59 7.58 -19.86
CA ALA A 280 5.63 6.70 -18.71
C ALA A 280 4.20 6.40 -18.25
N ALA A 281 3.98 5.18 -17.77
CA ALA A 281 2.68 4.73 -17.30
C ALA A 281 2.74 4.44 -15.80
N TRP A 282 1.64 4.70 -15.10
CA TRP A 282 1.41 4.21 -13.74
C TRP A 282 0.00 3.65 -13.59
N LEU A 283 -0.18 2.76 -12.62
CA LEU A 283 -1.48 2.24 -12.23
C LEU A 283 -1.45 1.83 -10.76
N GLN A 284 -2.64 1.63 -10.19
CA GLN A 284 -2.81 1.19 -8.82
C GLN A 284 -3.64 -0.09 -8.77
N VAL A 285 -3.10 -1.11 -8.12
CA VAL A 285 -3.73 -2.44 -8.04
C VAL A 285 -3.73 -2.94 -6.60
N GLU A 286 -4.88 -3.38 -6.12
CA GLU A 286 -5.00 -4.01 -4.81
C GLU A 286 -4.30 -5.37 -4.80
N THR A 287 -3.69 -5.73 -3.68
CA THR A 287 -2.75 -6.88 -3.62
C THR A 287 -3.42 -8.23 -3.85
N ASP A 288 -4.73 -8.32 -3.61
CA ASP A 288 -5.57 -9.50 -3.81
C ASP A 288 -6.17 -9.60 -5.23
N ASN A 289 -5.97 -8.61 -6.09
CA ASN A 289 -6.46 -8.63 -7.47
C ASN A 289 -5.50 -9.38 -8.41
N GLU A 290 -5.41 -10.70 -8.25
CA GLU A 290 -4.50 -11.56 -9.01
C GLU A 290 -4.66 -11.41 -10.53
N GLY A 291 -5.92 -11.30 -11.01
CA GLY A 291 -6.21 -11.15 -12.43
C GLY A 291 -5.65 -9.85 -13.03
N ALA A 292 -5.80 -8.71 -12.34
CA ALA A 292 -5.22 -7.46 -12.79
C ALA A 292 -3.69 -7.48 -12.70
N ARG A 293 -3.11 -8.06 -11.64
CA ARG A 293 -1.65 -8.19 -11.49
C ARG A 293 -1.04 -9.04 -12.61
N ALA A 294 -1.69 -10.14 -13.00
CA ALA A 294 -1.28 -10.97 -14.12
C ALA A 294 -1.31 -10.19 -15.46
N LEU A 295 -2.38 -9.43 -15.71
CA LEU A 295 -2.48 -8.56 -16.89
C LEU A 295 -1.33 -7.53 -16.93
N TYR A 296 -1.13 -6.79 -15.83
CA TYR A 296 -0.13 -5.71 -15.81
C TYR A 296 1.31 -6.23 -15.87
N THR A 297 1.57 -7.39 -15.27
CA THR A 297 2.87 -8.08 -15.44
C THR A 297 3.11 -8.44 -16.91
N ALA A 298 2.10 -8.97 -17.61
CA ALA A 298 2.21 -9.27 -19.03
C ALA A 298 2.44 -8.00 -19.87
N LEU A 299 1.95 -6.84 -19.42
CA LEU A 299 2.18 -5.52 -20.02
C LEU A 299 3.51 -4.84 -19.57
N ASP A 300 4.44 -5.59 -18.99
CA ASP A 300 5.75 -5.12 -18.51
C ASP A 300 5.70 -4.04 -17.42
N PHE A 301 4.58 -3.89 -16.72
CA PHE A 301 4.56 -3.07 -15.52
C PHE A 301 5.29 -3.78 -14.38
N THR A 302 5.94 -3.00 -13.52
CA THR A 302 6.60 -3.51 -12.32
C THR A 302 6.18 -2.72 -11.08
N PRO A 303 6.07 -3.36 -9.90
CA PRO A 303 5.68 -2.69 -8.67
C PRO A 303 6.79 -1.73 -8.20
N HIS A 304 6.43 -0.46 -8.01
CA HIS A 304 7.30 0.60 -7.50
C HIS A 304 7.26 0.64 -5.97
N PHE A 305 6.13 1.01 -5.37
CA PHE A 305 5.89 1.02 -3.92
C PHE A 305 4.52 0.46 -3.54
N THR A 306 4.35 0.13 -2.27
CA THR A 306 3.08 -0.26 -1.65
C THR A 306 2.49 0.94 -0.93
N TYR A 307 1.18 1.13 -0.98
CA TYR A 307 0.48 2.13 -0.18
C TYR A 307 -0.70 1.52 0.59
N HIS A 308 -1.03 2.18 1.69
CA HIS A 308 -1.94 1.67 2.72
C HIS A 308 -2.90 2.78 3.14
N HIS A 309 -4.18 2.45 3.26
CA HIS A 309 -5.15 3.35 3.89
C HIS A 309 -5.35 2.90 5.34
N TYR A 310 -4.87 3.74 6.27
CA TYR A 310 -5.12 3.60 7.70
C TYR A 310 -6.37 4.38 8.05
N ARG A 311 -7.41 3.70 8.55
CA ARG A 311 -8.63 4.30 9.09
C ARG A 311 -8.39 4.66 10.56
N GLU A 312 -8.94 5.79 10.98
CA GLU A 312 -8.97 6.13 12.41
C GLU A 312 -9.66 5.02 13.23
N PRO A 313 -9.23 4.80 14.49
CA PRO A 313 -9.96 3.91 15.38
C PRO A 313 -11.38 4.46 15.61
N ASP A 314 -12.36 3.56 15.73
CA ASP A 314 -13.67 3.97 16.23
C ASP A 314 -13.46 4.57 17.63
N ALA A 315 -14.14 5.69 17.92
CA ALA A 315 -14.11 6.24 19.27
C ALA A 315 -14.61 5.15 20.21
N ALA A 316 -13.75 4.67 21.11
CA ALA A 316 -14.18 3.76 22.15
C ALA A 316 -15.32 4.45 22.90
N THR A 317 -16.52 3.90 22.83
CA THR A 317 -17.59 4.25 23.77
C THR A 317 -17.03 3.97 25.15
N PRO A 318 -16.96 4.95 26.07
CA PRO A 318 -16.43 4.70 27.40
C PRO A 318 -17.45 3.93 28.27
N GLU A 319 -17.63 2.64 27.99
CA GLU A 319 -18.36 1.64 28.80
C GLU A 319 -17.65 0.29 28.52
N GLU A 320 -17.03 -0.47 29.42
CA GLU A 320 -17.33 -0.82 30.81
C GLU A 320 -16.01 -1.04 31.60
N GLN A 321 -15.65 -0.14 32.53
CA GLN A 321 -14.68 -0.44 33.62
C GLN A 321 -15.31 -0.18 35.00
N GLN A 322 -16.64 -0.17 35.09
CA GLN A 322 -17.38 -0.07 36.33
C GLN A 322 -18.60 -0.98 36.28
N GLU A 323 -18.39 -2.28 36.49
CA GLU A 323 -19.36 -3.15 37.18
C GLU A 323 -18.72 -4.53 37.45
N GLU A 324 -17.65 -4.52 38.24
CA GLU A 324 -17.19 -5.71 38.99
C GLU A 324 -17.27 -5.43 40.49
N THR A 325 -18.45 -4.99 40.96
CA THR A 325 -18.82 -5.09 42.37
C THR A 325 -20.33 -5.30 42.52
N GLY A 326 -20.72 -6.57 42.67
CA GLY A 326 -21.80 -6.96 43.58
C GLY A 326 -23.17 -7.31 42.98
N GLY A 327 -23.56 -8.58 43.14
CA GLY A 327 -24.87 -8.89 43.71
C GLY A 327 -25.93 -9.51 42.79
N SER A 328 -25.91 -10.85 42.75
CA SER A 328 -27.07 -11.78 42.62
C SER A 328 -28.48 -11.18 42.81
N THR A 329 -29.40 -11.46 41.88
CA THR A 329 -30.60 -12.32 42.12
C THR A 329 -31.43 -12.58 40.86
N ASP A 330 -32.00 -13.79 40.84
CA ASP A 330 -32.88 -14.43 39.87
C ASP A 330 -34.29 -13.80 39.75
N ARG A 331 -34.85 -13.70 38.53
CA ARG A 331 -36.19 -14.24 38.18
C ARG A 331 -36.63 -14.04 36.71
N HIS A 332 -37.28 -15.10 36.21
CA HIS A 332 -38.08 -15.25 34.97
C HIS A 332 -39.07 -14.12 34.66
N ARG A 333 -39.30 -13.83 33.35
CA ARG A 333 -40.52 -14.17 32.54
C ARG A 333 -40.78 -13.18 31.36
N GLY A 334 -41.06 -13.70 30.16
CA GLY A 334 -42.02 -13.11 29.19
C GLY A 334 -41.51 -12.30 27.97
N ARG A 335 -41.71 -12.85 26.76
CA ARG A 335 -41.74 -12.18 25.43
C ARG A 335 -43.08 -11.43 25.21
N PRO A 336 -43.38 -10.69 24.10
CA PRO A 336 -42.55 -10.18 22.98
C PRO A 336 -42.82 -8.70 22.58
N THR A 337 -42.05 -8.11 21.65
CA THR A 337 -42.54 -7.32 20.47
C THR A 337 -41.43 -6.70 19.58
N LYS A 338 -41.70 -6.76 18.26
CA LYS A 338 -41.30 -5.92 17.10
C LYS A 338 -39.88 -5.34 16.90
N ALA A 339 -39.38 -5.58 15.68
CA ALA A 339 -38.18 -5.03 15.02
C ALA A 339 -38.27 -3.50 14.71
N PRO A 340 -37.14 -2.87 14.32
CA PRO A 340 -36.88 -2.75 12.88
C PRO A 340 -35.43 -3.00 12.44
N ALA A 341 -35.28 -3.10 11.12
CA ALA A 341 -34.13 -3.54 10.35
C ALA A 341 -32.83 -2.74 10.57
N GLY A 342 -31.75 -3.46 10.88
CA GLY A 342 -30.38 -2.98 10.81
C GLY A 342 -29.75 -3.36 9.47
N ILE A 343 -29.21 -2.36 8.78
CA ILE A 343 -28.42 -2.49 7.56
C ILE A 343 -27.07 -3.13 7.95
N GLN A 344 -26.85 -4.37 7.53
CA GLN A 344 -25.53 -5.01 7.60
C GLN A 344 -24.70 -4.70 6.34
N PRO A 345 -23.41 -4.41 6.46
CA PRO A 345 -22.51 -4.31 5.32
C PRO A 345 -22.29 -5.70 4.70
N PRO A 346 -22.24 -5.85 3.36
CA PRO A 346 -22.02 -7.15 2.74
C PRO A 346 -20.58 -7.60 2.95
N ALA A 347 -20.43 -8.72 3.64
CA ALA A 347 -19.26 -9.57 3.62
C ALA A 347 -19.32 -10.43 2.35
N ASP A 348 -18.39 -10.23 1.42
CA ASP A 348 -18.20 -11.16 0.29
C ASP A 348 -17.09 -12.15 0.65
N ARG A 349 -17.51 -13.31 1.14
CA ARG A 349 -16.82 -14.58 0.92
C ARG A 349 -17.89 -15.60 0.56
N ASP A 350 -17.78 -16.16 -0.64
CA ASP A 350 -18.21 -17.55 -0.84
C ASP A 350 -17.37 -18.23 -1.93
N THR A 351 -16.62 -19.22 -1.45
CA THR A 351 -16.25 -20.43 -2.14
C THR A 351 -17.48 -21.23 -2.54
N ALA A 352 -17.54 -21.74 -3.77
CA ALA A 352 -18.31 -22.94 -4.07
C ALA A 352 -17.70 -23.75 -5.21
N THR A 353 -17.30 -24.95 -4.83
CA THR A 353 -17.05 -26.16 -5.60
C THR A 353 -18.24 -26.59 -6.47
N GLY A 354 -17.96 -27.22 -7.62
CA GLY A 354 -18.94 -27.98 -8.39
C GLY A 354 -18.38 -28.59 -9.68
N THR A 355 -18.01 -29.87 -9.62
CA THR A 355 -17.67 -30.76 -10.75
C THR A 355 -18.94 -31.17 -11.53
N PRO A 356 -18.87 -31.50 -12.84
CA PRO A 356 -18.60 -32.88 -13.31
C PRO A 356 -17.55 -32.86 -14.47
N GLY A 357 -16.69 -33.84 -14.70
CA GLY A 357 -16.92 -35.28 -14.83
C GLY A 357 -16.98 -35.66 -16.32
N GLY A 358 -15.83 -36.01 -16.94
CA GLY A 358 -15.76 -36.51 -18.32
C GLY A 358 -14.33 -36.76 -18.80
N ARG A 359 -13.90 -38.03 -18.77
CA ARG A 359 -12.56 -38.51 -19.15
C ARG A 359 -12.40 -38.58 -20.67
N SER A 360 -11.21 -38.29 -21.19
CA SER A 360 -10.62 -39.13 -22.24
C SER A 360 -9.09 -39.02 -22.27
N HIS A 361 -8.46 -40.17 -22.51
CA HIS A 361 -7.03 -40.46 -22.48
C HIS A 361 -6.28 -39.89 -23.69
N ALA A 362 -5.04 -39.42 -23.50
CA ALA A 362 -3.97 -39.58 -24.48
C ALA A 362 -2.58 -39.44 -23.81
N THR A 363 -1.78 -40.49 -23.98
CA THR A 363 -0.40 -40.71 -23.54
C THR A 363 0.61 -39.83 -24.31
N PRO A 364 1.75 -39.43 -23.72
CA PRO A 364 2.78 -38.64 -24.42
C PRO A 364 3.80 -39.53 -25.14
N PRO A 365 4.53 -39.02 -26.16
CA PRO A 365 5.76 -39.63 -26.60
C PRO A 365 6.99 -39.00 -25.93
N THR A 366 7.95 -39.88 -25.68
CA THR A 366 9.27 -39.71 -25.10
C THR A 366 10.33 -39.21 -26.10
N ASP A 367 11.33 -38.53 -25.54
CA ASP A 367 12.75 -38.42 -25.91
C ASP A 367 13.20 -38.01 -27.33
N ARG A 368 13.99 -36.92 -27.36
CA ARG A 368 15.40 -37.03 -27.78
C ARG A 368 16.30 -35.90 -27.24
N GLN A 369 17.49 -36.37 -26.87
CA GLN A 369 18.69 -35.73 -26.36
C GLN A 369 19.21 -34.52 -27.16
N ALA A 370 19.91 -33.61 -26.46
CA ALA A 370 21.23 -33.13 -26.87
C ALA A 370 22.02 -32.59 -25.66
N GLU A 371 23.25 -33.08 -25.56
CA GLU A 371 24.39 -32.69 -24.73
C GLU A 371 24.76 -31.20 -24.97
N GLY A 372 25.53 -30.47 -24.15
CA GLY A 372 26.41 -30.81 -23.04
C GLY A 372 26.99 -29.52 -22.44
N HIS A 373 28.18 -29.65 -21.85
CA HIS A 373 28.99 -28.67 -21.09
C HIS A 373 28.84 -28.71 -19.56
N ALA A 374 29.66 -29.60 -19.00
CA ALA A 374 30.14 -29.57 -17.63
C ALA A 374 31.40 -28.70 -17.50
N GLN A 375 31.61 -28.19 -16.28
CA GLN A 375 32.88 -28.13 -15.50
C GLN A 375 33.28 -26.78 -14.88
N ALA A 376 33.84 -26.98 -13.67
CA ALA A 376 34.65 -26.12 -12.81
C ALA A 376 33.87 -25.25 -11.79
N ALA A 377 34.13 -25.30 -10.47
CA ALA A 377 35.03 -26.13 -9.68
C ALA A 377 34.57 -26.10 -8.20
N GLN A 378 34.80 -27.22 -7.51
CA GLN A 378 34.70 -27.36 -6.05
C GLN A 378 35.99 -26.87 -5.39
N GLY A 379 35.91 -26.40 -4.15
CA GLY A 379 37.07 -26.37 -3.27
C GLY A 379 36.92 -25.52 -2.01
N LEU A 380 37.20 -26.14 -0.86
CA LEU A 380 37.42 -25.58 0.49
C LEU A 380 36.12 -25.28 1.28
N GLY A 381 35.80 -25.92 2.40
CA GLY A 381 36.55 -26.80 3.28
C GLY A 381 35.91 -26.63 4.67
N ARG A 382 35.24 -27.68 5.17
CA ARG A 382 34.66 -27.69 6.53
C ARG A 382 35.78 -27.97 7.53
N THR A 383 35.92 -27.13 8.54
CA THR A 383 36.59 -27.48 9.80
C THR A 383 35.70 -27.05 10.97
N THR A 384 35.27 -28.05 11.74
CA THR A 384 34.60 -27.93 13.04
C THR A 384 35.64 -27.94 14.17
N GLY A 385 35.48 -27.06 15.15
CA GLY A 385 36.20 -27.07 16.43
C GLY A 385 35.64 -25.99 17.38
N PRO A 386 35.38 -26.27 18.67
CA PRO A 386 34.46 -25.48 19.50
C PRO A 386 35.14 -24.43 20.40
N GLY A 387 34.37 -23.42 20.81
CA GLY A 387 34.54 -22.72 22.10
C GLY A 387 35.42 -21.47 22.12
N ALA A 388 34.82 -20.29 21.90
CA ALA A 388 35.23 -19.05 22.58
C ALA A 388 34.10 -18.01 22.52
N SER A 389 33.75 -17.49 23.70
CA SER A 389 32.68 -16.55 24.08
C SER A 389 32.35 -15.41 23.09
N ALA A 390 31.07 -15.29 22.74
CA ALA A 390 30.50 -14.29 21.84
C ALA A 390 29.99 -13.00 22.54
N VAL A 391 30.56 -12.61 23.68
CA VAL A 391 30.12 -11.42 24.44
C VAL A 391 30.98 -10.17 24.14
N GLY A 392 32.13 -10.31 23.47
CA GLY A 392 33.11 -9.21 23.33
C GLY A 392 33.13 -8.43 22.01
N ARG A 393 32.15 -8.54 21.11
CA ARG A 393 32.25 -7.96 19.75
C ARG A 393 31.11 -7.04 19.29
N TRP A 394 30.20 -6.61 20.17
CA TRP A 394 29.00 -5.87 19.76
C TRP A 394 28.86 -4.45 20.30
N SER A 395 29.95 -3.83 20.77
CA SER A 395 29.93 -2.41 21.16
C SER A 395 29.82 -1.44 19.97
N HIS A 396 30.20 -1.86 18.75
CA HIS A 396 30.37 -0.93 17.64
C HIS A 396 29.08 -0.55 16.89
N ILE A 397 28.01 -1.36 16.96
CA ILE A 397 26.72 -1.07 16.27
C ILE A 397 25.80 -0.21 17.14
N ALA A 398 25.85 -0.37 18.47
CA ALA A 398 25.06 0.45 19.40
C ALA A 398 25.48 1.93 19.37
N GLU A 399 26.76 2.25 19.09
CA GLU A 399 27.24 3.62 18.98
C GLU A 399 26.82 4.35 17.69
N THR A 400 26.43 3.63 16.63
CA THR A 400 26.04 4.26 15.36
C THR A 400 24.54 4.53 15.24
N VAL A 401 23.74 4.05 16.20
CA VAL A 401 22.29 4.26 16.24
C VAL A 401 21.92 4.78 17.63
N GLY A 402 21.83 6.10 17.75
CA GLY A 402 21.70 6.85 19.00
C GLY A 402 20.80 6.21 20.05
N ARG A 403 21.43 5.86 21.18
CA ARG A 403 20.79 5.52 22.44
C ARG A 403 20.57 6.84 23.19
N GLN A 404 19.32 7.28 23.34
CA GLN A 404 18.97 8.36 24.26
C GLN A 404 18.62 7.70 25.60
N ASP A 405 19.47 7.90 26.61
CA ASP A 405 19.15 7.61 28.01
C ASP A 405 18.67 8.88 28.73
N PRO A 406 17.74 8.77 29.69
CA PRO A 406 17.10 9.91 30.35
C PRO A 406 17.99 10.55 31.42
N GLY A 407 17.90 11.87 31.51
CA GLY A 407 18.76 12.72 32.34
C GLY A 407 18.63 12.51 33.85
N VAL A 408 19.79 12.59 34.51
CA VAL A 408 19.90 12.89 35.94
C VAL A 408 20.44 14.31 36.04
N GLY A 409 19.62 15.19 36.61
CA GLY A 409 19.99 16.58 36.86
C GLY A 409 21.08 16.71 37.91
N ARG A 410 21.87 17.77 37.80
CA ARG A 410 22.54 18.37 38.93
C ARG A 410 22.69 19.87 38.72
N ASP A 411 22.37 20.55 39.80
CA ASP A 411 22.38 21.99 40.05
C ASP A 411 23.69 22.69 39.69
N GLY A 412 23.53 23.98 39.40
CA GLY A 412 24.58 24.98 39.36
C GLY A 412 23.96 26.35 39.09
N GLY A 413 23.33 26.93 40.13
CA GLY A 413 22.93 28.33 40.16
C GLY A 413 24.14 29.27 40.12
N GLU A 414 23.95 30.43 39.47
CA GLU A 414 24.10 31.77 40.08
C GLU A 414 25.52 32.32 39.77
N GLU A 415 25.76 33.52 39.25
CA GLU A 415 25.09 34.81 39.36
C GLU A 415 25.61 35.81 38.28
N ALA A 416 24.87 36.91 38.12
CA ALA A 416 25.04 38.24 37.48
C ALA A 416 26.45 38.70 36.98
N ASP A 417 26.63 39.67 36.07
CA ASP A 417 25.92 40.95 35.96
C ASP A 417 26.26 41.70 34.65
N ASP A 418 25.27 42.51 34.26
CA ASP A 418 25.22 43.80 33.55
C ASP A 418 26.23 44.24 32.45
N SER A 419 25.68 45.11 31.57
CA SER A 419 26.32 46.16 30.75
C SER A 419 26.31 45.94 29.22
N GLY A 420 25.29 46.48 28.53
CA GLY A 420 25.49 47.06 27.18
C GLY A 420 25.98 48.52 27.27
N PRO A 421 25.90 49.36 26.22
CA PRO A 421 25.88 49.12 24.76
C PRO A 421 26.86 50.06 23.99
N VAL A 422 26.71 50.13 22.65
CA VAL A 422 26.97 51.27 21.70
C VAL A 422 28.16 51.18 20.72
N GLY A 423 27.82 51.39 19.43
CA GLY A 423 28.60 52.11 18.40
C GLY A 423 29.38 51.23 17.42
N SER A 424 29.32 51.37 16.09
CA SER A 424 28.74 52.35 15.17
C SER A 424 28.53 51.71 13.80
#